data_AF-A0A8J7QDV4-F1
#
_entry.id   AF-A0A8J7QDV4-F1
#
_cell.length_a   1.000
_cell.length_b   1.000
_cell.length_c   1.000
_cell.angle_alpha   90.00
_cell.angle_beta   90.00
_cell.angle_gamma   90.00
#
_symmetry.space_group_name_H-M   'P 1'
#
loop_
_entity.id
_entity.type
_entity.pdbx_description
1 polymer ?
#
loop_
_entity_poly.entity_id
_entity_poly.type
_entity_poly.pdbx_seq_one_letter_code
_entity_poly.pdbx_strand_id
1 'polypeptide(L)'
;MNSDATTMAAVRENPPPQGDASDPTAEDENQHDQRDTPVVALSQAGVRVGGRTLWSGVDLTVQAGEFVCVLGPNGVGKSTLVKAILGAHPATGAITVLGRRPGQGNHRIGYLPQRRSFDATLRVRGIDVVRLGFDGDRWGLPLPMAGRFSRRRRAADARIAEVIDLVGANGYARRPIGELSGGEQQRLLIAQ
;
A
#
# COMPACT_ATOMS: atom_id res chain seq x y z
N MET A 1 -6.83 -38.97 -3.76
CA MET A 1 -5.70 -38.11 -3.32
C MET A 1 -6.24 -36.70 -3.12
N ASN A 2 -6.78 -36.43 -1.93
CA ASN A 2 -7.31 -35.11 -1.56
C ASN A 2 -6.16 -34.30 -0.97
N SER A 3 -5.82 -33.16 -1.57
CA SER A 3 -5.01 -32.13 -0.90
C SER A 3 -5.95 -31.06 -0.38
N ASP A 4 -6.07 -30.99 0.95
CA ASP A 4 -6.85 -29.98 1.65
C ASP A 4 -6.40 -28.57 1.23
N ALA A 5 -7.35 -27.80 0.68
CA ALA A 5 -7.16 -26.38 0.48
C ALA A 5 -7.09 -25.72 1.86
N THR A 6 -5.90 -25.28 2.26
CA THR A 6 -5.71 -24.59 3.55
C THR A 6 -6.48 -23.27 3.54
N THR A 7 -7.52 -23.19 4.36
CA THR A 7 -8.34 -21.99 4.58
C THR A 7 -7.48 -20.87 5.17
N MET A 8 -7.57 -19.69 4.56
CA MET A 8 -6.93 -18.46 5.01
C MET A 8 -7.98 -17.60 5.70
N ALA A 9 -7.81 -17.31 7.00
CA ALA A 9 -8.75 -16.48 7.75
C ALA A 9 -8.30 -15.01 7.72
N ALA A 10 -9.19 -14.11 7.31
CA ALA A 10 -9.04 -12.67 7.49
C ALA A 10 -9.76 -12.27 8.78
N VAL A 11 -9.05 -11.62 9.70
CA VAL A 11 -9.66 -11.05 10.92
C VAL A 11 -9.95 -9.58 10.65
N ARG A 12 -11.18 -9.16 10.95
CA ARG A 12 -11.67 -7.78 10.78
C ARG A 12 -11.61 -7.06 12.12
N GLU A 13 -11.02 -5.87 12.13
CA GLU A 13 -11.16 -4.92 13.24
C GLU A 13 -11.76 -3.62 12.71
N ASN A 14 -12.89 -3.20 13.28
CA ASN A 14 -13.47 -1.88 13.01
C ASN A 14 -12.73 -0.84 13.86
N PRO A 15 -12.25 0.27 13.29
CA PRO A 15 -11.75 1.39 14.09
C PRO A 15 -12.89 1.97 14.96
N PRO A 16 -12.59 2.55 16.13
CA PRO A 16 -13.60 3.06 17.05
C PRO A 16 -14.46 4.14 16.37
N PRO A 17 -15.79 4.16 16.60
CA PRO A 17 -16.68 5.16 16.03
C PRO A 17 -16.33 6.54 16.58
N GLN A 18 -16.06 7.49 15.70
CA GLN A 18 -16.04 8.91 16.04
C GLN A 18 -17.50 9.40 16.07
N GLY A 19 -18.04 9.61 17.26
CA GLY A 19 -19.35 10.24 17.44
C GLY A 19 -19.26 11.75 17.23
N ASP A 20 -20.18 12.33 16.45
CA ASP A 20 -21.43 12.86 17.01
C ASP A 20 -22.49 13.07 15.91
N ALA A 21 -23.75 12.92 16.33
CA ALA A 21 -24.94 12.91 15.50
C ALA A 21 -25.45 14.32 15.15
N SER A 22 -25.86 14.51 13.89
CA SER A 22 -27.04 15.30 13.51
C SER A 22 -27.39 15.03 12.03
N ASP A 23 -28.67 14.80 11.75
CA ASP A 23 -29.26 14.58 10.42
C ASP A 23 -30.70 15.17 10.46
N PRO A 24 -31.41 15.47 9.35
CA PRO A 24 -31.05 15.43 7.92
C PRO A 24 -31.51 16.66 7.10
N THR A 25 -30.91 16.92 5.93
CA THR A 25 -31.69 17.33 4.73
C THR A 25 -30.94 17.09 3.40
N ALA A 26 -31.44 16.11 2.64
CA ALA A 26 -31.59 16.06 1.17
C ALA A 26 -30.43 16.35 0.18
N GLU A 27 -29.17 16.40 0.59
CA GLU A 27 -28.02 16.57 -0.35
C GLU A 27 -27.06 15.36 -0.42
N ASP A 28 -27.34 14.26 0.29
CA ASP A 28 -26.33 13.24 0.65
C ASP A 28 -26.42 11.89 -0.10
N GLU A 29 -27.23 11.79 -1.15
CA GLU A 29 -27.41 10.52 -1.89
C GLU A 29 -26.19 10.13 -2.73
N ASN A 30 -25.36 11.09 -3.16
CA ASN A 30 -24.20 10.80 -4.02
C ASN A 30 -22.93 10.44 -3.23
N GLN A 31 -22.92 10.66 -1.90
CA GLN A 31 -21.79 10.32 -1.03
C GLN A 31 -21.92 8.93 -0.38
N HIS A 32 -23.12 8.38 -0.28
CA HIS A 32 -23.36 7.04 0.23
C HIS A 32 -22.88 5.95 -0.75
N ASP A 33 -23.03 6.14 -2.05
CA ASP A 33 -22.70 5.15 -3.08
C ASP A 33 -21.17 4.84 -3.18
N GLN A 34 -20.32 5.80 -2.84
CA GLN A 34 -18.86 5.61 -2.81
C GLN A 34 -18.36 4.90 -1.55
N ARG A 35 -19.12 4.91 -0.45
CA ARG A 35 -18.73 4.20 0.79
C ARG A 35 -19.04 2.72 0.75
N ASP A 36 -20.00 2.30 -0.09
CA ASP A 36 -20.41 0.90 -0.23
C ASP A 36 -19.60 0.12 -1.28
N THR A 37 -18.83 0.81 -2.14
CA THR A 37 -17.98 0.14 -3.12
C THR A 37 -16.71 -0.41 -2.43
N PRO A 38 -16.50 -1.73 -2.40
CA PRO A 38 -15.33 -2.30 -1.73
C PRO A 38 -14.02 -1.91 -2.44
N VAL A 39 -13.00 -1.60 -1.64
CA VAL A 39 -11.67 -1.25 -2.13
C VAL A 39 -10.90 -2.49 -2.61
N VAL A 40 -11.18 -3.66 -2.05
CA VAL A 40 -10.69 -4.95 -2.50
C VAL A 40 -11.83 -5.96 -2.43
N ALA A 41 -12.07 -6.69 -3.52
CA ALA A 41 -13.04 -7.78 -3.57
C ALA A 41 -12.43 -8.99 -4.29
N LEU A 42 -12.44 -10.15 -3.65
CA LEU A 42 -12.07 -11.44 -4.19
C LEU A 42 -13.30 -12.34 -4.17
N SER A 43 -13.59 -12.99 -5.29
CA SER A 43 -14.64 -14.00 -5.39
C SER A 43 -14.06 -15.29 -5.98
N GLN A 44 -14.17 -16.38 -5.21
CA GLN A 44 -13.67 -17.70 -5.55
C GLN A 44 -12.23 -17.67 -6.06
N ALA A 45 -11.41 -16.80 -5.46
CA ALA A 45 -10.07 -16.52 -5.94
C ALA A 45 -9.10 -17.66 -5.58
N GLY A 46 -8.10 -17.88 -6.43
CA GLY A 46 -7.09 -18.91 -6.19
C GLY A 46 -5.74 -18.59 -6.83
N VAL A 47 -4.65 -19.14 -6.27
CA VAL A 47 -3.31 -19.02 -6.87
C VAL A 47 -2.59 -20.36 -6.89
N ARG A 48 -1.94 -20.62 -8.02
CA ARG A 48 -1.06 -21.78 -8.25
C ARG A 48 0.35 -21.31 -8.58
N VAL A 49 1.36 -21.90 -7.94
CA VAL A 49 2.78 -21.64 -8.18
C VAL A 49 3.49 -22.95 -8.45
N GLY A 50 4.19 -23.06 -9.58
CA GLY A 50 4.99 -24.26 -9.91
C GLY A 50 4.16 -25.55 -9.91
N GLY A 51 2.90 -25.49 -10.35
CA GLY A 51 2.00 -26.64 -10.36
C GLY A 51 1.29 -26.94 -9.02
N ARG A 52 1.70 -26.30 -7.92
CA ARG A 52 1.07 -26.45 -6.59
C ARG A 52 0.03 -25.36 -6.36
N THR A 53 -1.17 -25.73 -5.91
CA THR A 53 -2.15 -24.77 -5.38
C THR A 53 -1.66 -24.25 -4.04
N LEU A 54 -1.54 -22.92 -3.89
CA LEU A 54 -1.22 -22.31 -2.61
C LEU A 54 -2.49 -22.06 -1.79
N TRP A 55 -3.54 -21.56 -2.45
CA TRP A 55 -4.87 -21.33 -1.90
C TRP A 55 -5.89 -21.25 -3.05
N SER A 56 -7.15 -21.54 -2.76
CA SER A 56 -8.26 -21.57 -3.72
C SER A 56 -9.59 -21.34 -3.01
N GLY A 57 -10.57 -20.78 -3.71
CA GLY A 57 -11.91 -20.54 -3.16
C GLY A 57 -11.95 -19.43 -2.11
N VAL A 58 -11.04 -18.45 -2.21
CA VAL A 58 -10.99 -17.32 -1.27
C VAL A 58 -12.01 -16.27 -1.67
N ASP A 59 -12.95 -16.00 -0.77
CA ASP A 59 -13.87 -14.86 -0.82
C ASP A 59 -13.43 -13.84 0.24
N LEU A 60 -13.13 -12.61 -0.17
CA LEU A 60 -12.68 -11.53 0.70
C LEU A 60 -13.21 -10.20 0.19
N THR A 61 -13.85 -9.44 1.07
CA THR A 61 -14.29 -8.07 0.79
C THR A 61 -13.70 -7.16 1.85
N VAL A 62 -12.98 -6.13 1.40
CA VAL A 62 -12.39 -5.07 2.22
C VAL A 62 -13.04 -3.75 1.85
N GLN A 63 -13.59 -3.06 2.85
CA GLN A 63 -14.24 -1.77 2.69
C GLN A 63 -13.26 -0.60 2.83
N ALA A 64 -13.67 0.58 2.34
CA ALA A 64 -12.87 1.79 2.50
C ALA A 64 -12.69 2.10 4.00
N GLY A 65 -11.45 2.33 4.43
CA GLY A 65 -11.12 2.62 5.83
C GLY A 65 -10.99 1.39 6.74
N GLU A 66 -11.21 0.18 6.22
CA GLU A 66 -11.06 -1.05 7.00
C GLU A 66 -9.59 -1.42 7.22
N PHE A 67 -9.25 -1.84 8.44
CA PHE A 67 -7.95 -2.40 8.77
C PHE A 67 -8.04 -3.93 8.84
N VAL A 68 -7.39 -4.61 7.91
CA VAL A 68 -7.50 -6.07 7.76
C VAL A 68 -6.16 -6.73 8.03
N CYS A 69 -6.17 -7.70 8.95
CA CYS A 69 -5.01 -8.54 9.23
C CYS A 69 -5.17 -9.92 8.58
N VAL A 70 -4.18 -10.31 7.77
CA VAL A 70 -4.13 -11.61 7.11
C VAL A 70 -3.22 -12.53 7.88
N LEU A 71 -3.81 -13.53 8.55
CA LEU A 71 -3.10 -14.46 9.41
C LEU A 71 -2.98 -15.86 8.80
N GLY A 72 -1.96 -16.59 9.22
CA GLY A 72 -1.77 -17.99 8.83
C GLY A 72 -0.31 -18.43 8.91
N PRO A 73 -0.02 -19.74 8.78
CA PRO A 73 1.33 -20.27 8.86
C PRO A 73 2.28 -19.70 7.80
N ASN A 74 3.58 -19.88 8.00
CA ASN A 74 4.56 -19.61 6.95
C ASN A 74 4.33 -20.55 5.77
N GLY A 75 4.39 -20.02 4.54
CA GLY A 75 4.19 -20.81 3.32
C GLY A 75 2.73 -20.99 2.86
N VAL A 76 1.74 -20.50 3.62
CA VAL A 76 0.31 -20.53 3.21
C VAL A 76 -0.01 -19.59 2.03
N GLY A 77 0.92 -18.70 1.67
CA GLY A 77 0.75 -17.81 0.52
C GLY A 77 0.25 -16.40 0.87
N LYS A 78 0.43 -15.90 2.10
CA LYS A 78 0.12 -14.50 2.49
C LYS A 78 0.74 -13.46 1.56
N SER A 79 2.05 -13.56 1.34
CA SER A 79 2.75 -12.67 0.42
C SER A 79 2.26 -12.85 -1.02
N THR A 80 1.77 -14.05 -1.38
CA THR A 80 1.19 -14.32 -2.69
C THR A 80 -0.20 -13.73 -2.84
N LEU A 81 -1.03 -13.72 -1.79
CA LEU A 81 -2.31 -13.02 -1.75
C LEU A 81 -2.11 -11.53 -2.04
N VAL A 82 -1.19 -10.88 -1.33
CA VAL A 82 -0.88 -9.46 -1.56
C VAL A 82 -0.38 -9.23 -2.99
N LYS A 83 0.49 -10.10 -3.51
CA LYS A 83 0.95 -10.00 -4.91
C LYS A 83 -0.17 -10.20 -5.92
N ALA A 84 -1.14 -11.08 -5.66
CA ALA A 84 -2.30 -11.28 -6.52
C ALA A 84 -3.20 -10.04 -6.55
N ILE A 85 -3.45 -9.42 -5.39
CA ILE A 85 -4.18 -8.14 -5.27
C ILE A 85 -3.46 -7.04 -6.08
N LEU A 86 -2.13 -6.97 -6.00
CA LEU A 86 -1.34 -6.00 -6.76
C LEU A 86 -1.22 -6.33 -8.26
N GLY A 87 -1.77 -7.45 -8.73
CA GLY A 87 -1.61 -7.93 -10.12
C GLY A 87 -0.19 -8.40 -10.46
N ALA A 88 0.68 -8.56 -9.46
CA ALA A 88 2.06 -9.04 -9.61
C ALA A 88 2.16 -10.58 -9.68
N HIS A 89 1.05 -11.28 -9.54
CA HIS A 89 0.97 -12.73 -9.69
C HIS A 89 -0.40 -13.14 -10.27
N PRO A 90 -0.46 -14.04 -11.26
CA PRO A 90 -1.72 -14.47 -11.83
C PRO A 90 -2.56 -15.25 -10.80
N ALA A 91 -3.86 -15.00 -10.80
CA ALA A 91 -4.83 -15.65 -9.94
C ALA A 91 -6.04 -16.12 -10.77
N THR A 92 -6.69 -17.18 -10.30
CA THR A 92 -8.00 -17.63 -10.79
C THR A 92 -9.11 -16.93 -10.02
N GLY A 93 -10.35 -17.03 -10.52
CA GLY A 93 -11.51 -16.35 -9.93
C GLY A 93 -11.56 -14.87 -10.31
N ALA A 94 -12.37 -14.10 -9.58
CA ALA A 94 -12.51 -12.66 -9.80
C ALA A 94 -11.80 -11.88 -8.68
N ILE A 95 -10.99 -10.91 -9.05
CA ILE A 95 -10.36 -9.96 -8.13
C ILE A 95 -10.62 -8.55 -8.66
N THR A 96 -11.09 -7.66 -7.80
CA THR A 96 -11.26 -6.23 -8.08
C THR A 96 -10.55 -5.42 -7.01
N VAL A 97 -9.80 -4.41 -7.43
CA VAL A 97 -9.05 -3.51 -6.56
C VAL A 97 -9.33 -2.07 -7.00
N LEU A 98 -9.87 -1.27 -6.08
CA LEU A 98 -10.32 0.11 -6.35
C LEU A 98 -11.23 0.21 -7.59
N GLY A 99 -12.16 -0.74 -7.72
CA GLY A 99 -13.10 -0.84 -8.85
C GLY A 99 -12.48 -1.28 -10.18
N ARG A 100 -11.21 -1.74 -10.20
CA ARG A 100 -10.47 -2.13 -11.41
C ARG A 100 -9.87 -3.53 -11.29
N ARG A 101 -9.38 -4.07 -12.41
CA ARG A 101 -8.61 -5.33 -12.39
C ARG A 101 -7.28 -5.16 -11.64
N PRO A 102 -6.75 -6.20 -10.99
CA PRO A 102 -5.44 -6.16 -10.34
C PRO A 102 -4.36 -5.67 -11.29
N GLY A 103 -3.47 -4.82 -10.80
CA GLY A 103 -2.43 -4.19 -11.62
C GLY A 103 -2.86 -2.88 -12.29
N GLN A 104 -4.18 -2.62 -12.41
CA GLN A 104 -4.67 -1.35 -12.94
C GLN A 104 -4.90 -0.35 -11.81
N GLY A 105 -4.24 0.81 -11.89
CA GLY A 105 -4.38 1.86 -10.87
C GLY A 105 -3.48 1.68 -9.65
N ASN A 106 -2.44 0.83 -9.74
CA ASN A 106 -1.48 0.60 -8.66
C ASN A 106 -0.79 1.88 -8.14
N HIS A 107 -0.79 2.98 -8.90
CA HIS A 107 -0.31 4.29 -8.43
C HIS A 107 -1.10 4.84 -7.22
N ARG A 108 -2.27 4.28 -6.92
CA ARG A 108 -3.09 4.61 -5.74
C ARG A 108 -2.85 3.68 -4.55
N ILE A 109 -1.94 2.71 -4.67
CA ILE A 109 -1.72 1.65 -3.69
C ILE A 109 -0.28 1.74 -3.17
N GLY A 110 -0.12 1.98 -1.87
CA GLY A 110 1.17 1.82 -1.19
C GLY A 110 1.45 0.35 -0.90
N TYR A 111 2.61 -0.17 -1.31
CA TYR A 111 3.03 -1.53 -1.01
C TYR A 111 4.43 -1.56 -0.39
N LEU A 112 4.48 -2.02 0.86
CA LEU A 112 5.73 -2.25 1.59
C LEU A 112 6.11 -3.74 1.55
N PRO A 113 7.14 -4.14 0.77
CA PRO A 113 7.58 -5.53 0.72
C PRO A 113 8.28 -5.96 2.02
N GLN A 114 8.15 -7.24 2.37
CA GLN A 114 8.63 -7.82 3.63
C GLN A 114 10.16 -7.76 3.84
N ARG A 115 10.97 -7.73 2.77
CA ARG A 115 12.44 -7.64 2.86
C ARG A 115 12.97 -6.60 1.89
N ARG A 116 13.49 -5.50 2.43
CA ARG A 116 14.46 -4.61 1.77
C ARG A 116 15.59 -4.38 2.75
N SER A 117 16.65 -5.17 2.66
CA SER A 117 17.93 -4.78 3.26
C SER A 117 18.62 -3.84 2.28
N PHE A 118 18.87 -2.61 2.70
CA PHE A 118 19.75 -1.73 1.94
C PHE A 118 21.19 -2.20 2.06
N ASP A 119 21.94 -2.11 0.96
CA ASP A 119 23.38 -2.28 1.00
C ASP A 119 23.97 -1.18 1.90
N ALA A 120 24.80 -1.57 2.88
CA ALA A 120 25.44 -0.64 3.80
C ALA A 120 26.32 0.39 3.08
N THR A 121 26.78 0.10 1.86
CA THR A 121 27.58 1.00 1.04
C THR A 121 26.75 2.04 0.28
N LEU A 122 25.42 1.93 0.28
CA LEU A 122 24.52 2.81 -0.46
C LEU A 122 24.49 4.21 0.15
N ARG A 123 25.00 5.20 -0.59
CA ARG A 123 25.09 6.62 -0.15
C ARG A 123 23.85 7.46 -0.44
N VAL A 124 22.71 6.84 -0.74
CA VAL A 124 21.43 7.52 -0.94
C VAL A 124 20.89 7.94 0.43
N ARG A 125 20.49 9.20 0.61
CA ARG A 125 19.92 9.65 1.89
C ARG A 125 18.51 9.13 2.06
N GLY A 126 18.10 8.88 3.31
CA GLY A 126 16.74 8.42 3.61
C GLY A 126 15.64 9.32 3.01
N ILE A 127 15.81 10.63 3.08
CA ILE A 127 14.89 11.62 2.53
C ILE A 127 14.78 11.56 1.00
N ASP A 128 15.86 11.15 0.31
CA ASP A 128 15.83 11.00 -1.15
C ASP A 128 15.02 9.74 -1.54
N VAL A 129 15.04 8.69 -0.71
CA VAL A 129 14.21 7.49 -0.92
C VAL A 129 12.72 7.83 -0.78
N VAL A 130 12.35 8.62 0.24
CA VAL A 130 10.98 9.13 0.40
C VAL A 130 10.56 9.99 -0.79
N ARG A 131 11.46 10.89 -1.24
CA ARG A 131 11.21 11.74 -2.42
C ARG A 131 10.95 10.93 -3.69
N LEU A 132 11.63 9.80 -3.86
CA LEU A 132 11.40 8.88 -4.99
C LEU A 132 10.01 8.23 -4.95
N GLY A 133 9.42 8.00 -3.77
CA GLY A 133 8.04 7.55 -3.66
C GLY A 133 7.02 8.61 -4.09
N PHE A 134 7.34 9.87 -3.81
CA PHE A 134 6.42 11.00 -4.05
C PHE A 134 6.37 11.51 -5.50
N ASP A 135 7.54 11.62 -6.17
CA ASP A 135 7.66 12.19 -7.52
C ASP A 135 8.47 11.29 -8.48
N GLY A 136 8.77 10.04 -8.12
CA GLY A 136 9.67 9.17 -8.89
C GLY A 136 9.15 8.71 -10.26
N ASP A 137 7.85 8.86 -10.52
CA ASP A 137 7.24 8.59 -11.83
C ASP A 137 7.45 9.75 -12.84
N ARG A 138 7.97 10.89 -12.39
CA ARG A 138 8.19 12.09 -13.21
C ARG A 138 9.64 12.23 -13.64
N TRP A 139 9.96 11.59 -14.76
CA TRP A 139 11.26 11.73 -15.41
C TRP A 139 11.41 13.12 -16.07
N GLY A 140 12.51 13.82 -15.79
CA GLY A 140 12.86 15.08 -16.46
C GLY A 140 13.98 15.88 -15.78
N LEU A 141 14.68 16.71 -16.56
CA LEU A 141 15.64 17.69 -16.04
C LEU A 141 14.89 18.87 -15.41
N PRO A 142 15.20 19.29 -14.17
CA PRO A 142 14.61 20.48 -13.57
C PRO A 142 15.16 21.72 -14.31
N LEU A 143 14.49 22.14 -15.39
CA LEU A 143 14.86 23.34 -16.12
C LEU A 143 14.53 24.58 -15.28
N PRO A 144 15.52 25.44 -14.95
CA PRO A 144 15.35 26.56 -14.01
C PRO A 144 14.50 27.73 -14.55
N MET A 145 13.94 27.62 -15.77
CA MET A 145 13.37 28.75 -16.51
C MET A 145 11.91 29.11 -16.20
N ALA A 146 11.22 28.45 -15.27
CA ALA A 146 9.84 28.84 -14.93
C ALA A 146 9.55 28.82 -13.42
N GLY A 147 9.17 29.98 -12.87
CA GLY A 147 8.76 30.13 -11.47
C GLY A 147 7.65 29.18 -10.99
N ARG A 148 6.91 28.52 -11.90
CA ARG A 148 6.00 27.40 -11.60
C ARG A 148 6.69 26.18 -11.01
N PHE A 149 7.92 25.86 -11.43
CA PHE A 149 8.72 24.78 -10.83
C PHE A 149 9.05 25.07 -9.37
N SER A 150 9.28 26.33 -9.02
CA SER A 150 9.61 26.72 -7.64
C SER A 150 8.45 26.50 -6.66
N ARG A 151 7.21 26.82 -7.06
CA ARG A 151 6.01 26.60 -6.21
C ARG A 151 5.73 25.11 -6.02
N ARG A 152 5.81 24.33 -7.10
CA ARG A 152 5.58 22.88 -7.05
C ARG A 152 6.65 22.17 -6.22
N ARG A 153 7.92 22.54 -6.41
CA ARG A 153 9.04 22.02 -5.61
C ARG A 153 8.85 22.34 -4.13
N ARG A 154 8.46 23.58 -3.79
CA ARG A 154 8.13 23.95 -2.41
C ARG A 154 6.99 23.10 -1.82
N ALA A 155 5.94 22.85 -2.59
CA ALA A 155 4.83 21.99 -2.14
C ALA A 155 5.28 20.54 -1.91
N ALA A 156 6.09 19.97 -2.80
CA ALA A 156 6.66 18.64 -2.63
C ALA A 156 7.60 18.57 -1.42
N ASP A 157 8.52 19.54 -1.29
CA ASP A 157 9.45 19.60 -0.16
C ASP A 157 8.69 19.77 1.19
N ALA A 158 7.61 20.55 1.21
CA ALA A 158 6.74 20.68 2.39
C ALA A 158 6.03 19.36 2.73
N ARG A 159 5.49 18.66 1.74
CA ARG A 159 4.83 17.37 1.94
C ARG A 159 5.81 16.30 2.42
N ILE A 160 7.02 16.27 1.88
CA ILE A 160 8.09 15.38 2.35
C ILE A 160 8.44 15.69 3.80
N ALA A 161 8.58 16.98 4.16
CA ALA A 161 8.86 17.37 5.54
C ALA A 161 7.77 16.91 6.51
N GLU A 162 6.50 17.07 6.14
CA GLU A 162 5.34 16.60 6.91
C GLU A 162 5.39 15.08 7.13
N VAL A 163 5.64 14.29 6.08
CA VAL A 163 5.68 12.83 6.20
C VAL A 163 6.90 12.36 7.02
N ILE A 164 8.06 13.00 6.85
CA ILE A 164 9.25 12.73 7.67
C ILE A 164 8.98 13.00 9.16
N ASP A 165 8.22 14.04 9.47
CA ASP A 165 7.81 14.37 10.83
C ASP A 165 6.84 13.33 11.40
N LEU A 166 5.82 12.94 10.61
CA LEU A 166 4.84 11.91 10.99
C LEU A 166 5.48 10.57 11.37
N VAL A 167 6.55 10.17 10.67
CA VAL A 167 7.29 8.94 10.98
C VAL A 167 8.43 9.14 11.99
N GLY A 168 8.59 10.34 12.54
CA GLY A 168 9.63 10.66 13.53
C GLY A 168 11.06 10.49 12.99
N ALA A 169 11.29 10.82 11.70
CA ALA A 169 12.58 10.61 11.03
C ALA A 169 13.48 11.86 10.94
N ASN A 170 13.07 12.99 11.52
CA ASN A 170 13.81 14.27 11.45
C ASN A 170 15.29 14.15 11.81
N GLY A 171 15.62 13.36 12.85
CA GLY A 171 17.00 13.21 13.36
C GLY A 171 17.94 12.41 12.45
N TYR A 172 17.43 11.64 11.49
CA TYR A 172 18.25 10.71 10.71
C TYR A 172 17.92 10.66 9.21
N ALA A 173 16.83 11.27 8.75
CA ALA A 173 16.40 11.24 7.34
C ALA A 173 17.47 11.76 6.35
N ARG A 174 18.39 12.63 6.80
CA ARG A 174 19.46 13.17 5.95
C ARG A 174 20.71 12.28 5.88
N ARG A 175 20.80 11.23 6.69
CA ARG A 175 21.92 10.28 6.69
C ARG A 175 21.75 9.26 5.55
N PRO A 176 22.85 8.66 5.06
CA PRO A 176 22.79 7.54 4.13
C PRO A 176 21.91 6.41 4.68
N ILE A 177 20.99 5.88 3.85
CA ILE A 177 20.03 4.87 4.27
C ILE A 177 20.69 3.55 4.68
N GLY A 178 21.87 3.24 4.10
CA GLY A 178 22.68 2.08 4.48
C GLY A 178 23.29 2.14 5.88
N GLU A 179 23.40 3.34 6.47
CA GLU A 179 23.94 3.56 7.82
C GLU A 179 22.86 3.58 8.91
N LEU A 180 21.58 3.51 8.52
CA LEU A 180 20.45 3.55 9.45
C LEU A 180 20.18 2.16 10.03
N SER A 181 19.69 2.11 11.26
CA SER A 181 19.18 0.88 11.85
C SER A 181 17.98 0.33 11.07
N GLY A 182 17.71 -0.97 11.17
CA GLY A 182 16.57 -1.58 10.47
C GLY A 182 15.21 -0.93 10.79
N GLY A 183 15.01 -0.49 12.04
CA GLY A 183 13.80 0.23 12.44
C GLY A 183 13.71 1.64 11.84
N GLU A 184 14.82 2.37 11.76
CA GLU A 184 14.90 3.67 11.08
C GLU A 184 14.67 3.52 9.56
N GLN A 185 15.25 2.50 8.94
CA GLN A 185 15.00 2.17 7.53
C GLN A 185 13.52 1.85 7.29
N GLN A 186 12.90 1.05 8.16
CA GLN A 186 11.48 0.70 8.05
C GLN A 186 10.57 1.93 8.13
N ARG A 187 10.82 2.87 9.06
CA ARG A 187 10.04 4.10 9.16
C ARG A 187 10.13 4.97 7.91
N LEU A 188 11.32 5.09 7.33
CA LEU A 188 11.51 5.80 6.06
C LEU A 188 10.85 5.09 4.88
N LEU A 189 10.82 3.76 4.88
CA LEU A 189 10.12 2.99 3.85
C LEU A 189 8.59 3.10 3.97
N ILE A 190 8.06 3.30 5.17
CA ILE A 190 6.62 3.58 5.39
C ILE A 190 6.27 4.99 4.90
N ALA A 191 7.20 5.94 5.01
CA ALA A 191 7.05 7.30 4.52
C ALA A 191 7.11 7.44 2.99
N GLN A 192 7.61 6.42 2.28
CA GLN A 192 7.75 6.40 0.82
C GLN A 192 6.40 6.20 0.14
#